data_AF-A0A8B7JK69-F1
#
_entry.id   AF-A0A8B7JK69-F1
#
_cell.length_a   1.000
_cell.length_b   1.000
_cell.length_c   1.000
_cell.angle_alpha   90.00
_cell.angle_beta   90.00
_cell.angle_gamma   90.00
#
_symmetry.space_group_name_H-M   'P 1'
#
loop_
_entity.id
_entity.type
_entity.pdbx_description
1 polymer ?
#
loop_
_entity_poly.entity_id
_entity_poly.type
_entity_poly.pdbx_seq_one_letter_code
_entity_poly.pdbx_strand_id
1 'polypeptide(L)'
;MRGQWFIDGTWQPLEEEESNLIEQEHLNRFKGQQLQENFDMEVSKPVDGKEAIHSLKLSRNHVDWHSVDEVYLYSDATTSKIARTVTQKLGFSKASSSGTRLHRGYVEEATLEDKPPQTSHIVFVVHGIGQKMDQGRIIKNTAMMRDTARKVEEKYFSNLATHVEFLPVEWRSKLTLDGDTVDSITPDKVRGLRDMLNSSAMDIMYYTSPLYRDEVSVFLCNFH
;
A
#
# COMPACT_ATOMS: atom_id res chain seq x y z
N MET A 1 -7.29 14.62 -13.94
CA MET A 1 -6.51 14.28 -12.73
C MET A 1 -7.51 14.13 -11.60
N ARG A 2 -7.56 12.97 -10.92
CA ARG A 2 -8.43 12.77 -9.73
C ARG A 2 -7.74 13.51 -8.58
N GLY A 3 -8.29 14.62 -8.10
CA GLY A 3 -7.69 15.38 -7.02
C GLY A 3 -7.73 14.59 -5.71
N GLN A 4 -6.57 14.28 -5.14
CA GLN A 4 -6.46 13.79 -3.76
C GLN A 4 -6.25 14.99 -2.85
N TRP A 5 -6.84 14.97 -1.66
CA TRP A 5 -6.73 16.04 -0.67
C TRP A 5 -5.83 15.63 0.49
N PHE A 6 -4.97 16.55 0.94
CA PHE A 6 -3.95 16.31 1.96
C PHE A 6 -4.01 17.33 3.09
N ILE A 7 -3.65 16.91 4.30
CA ILE A 7 -3.58 17.77 5.48
C ILE A 7 -2.30 18.61 5.44
N ASP A 8 -2.43 19.93 5.63
CA ASP A 8 -1.28 20.83 5.72
C ASP A 8 -0.34 20.46 6.88
N GLY A 9 0.97 20.53 6.61
CA GLY A 9 2.03 20.16 7.54
C GLY A 9 2.36 18.66 7.61
N THR A 10 1.39 17.75 7.44
CA THR A 10 1.66 16.29 7.47
C THR A 10 1.64 15.63 6.09
N TRP A 11 0.98 16.24 5.11
CA TRP A 11 0.74 15.66 3.79
C TRP A 11 0.13 14.25 3.83
N GLN A 12 -0.61 13.97 4.91
CA GLN A 12 -1.38 12.74 5.00
C GLN A 12 -2.63 12.89 4.14
N PRO A 13 -2.94 11.89 3.29
CA PRO A 13 -4.16 11.91 2.50
C PRO A 13 -5.37 11.81 3.43
N LEU A 14 -6.44 12.53 3.07
CA LEU A 14 -7.75 12.32 3.70
C LEU A 14 -8.29 10.93 3.33
N GLU A 15 -9.22 10.45 4.16
CA GLU A 15 -9.99 9.24 3.88
C GLU A 15 -10.67 9.35 2.51
N GLU A 16 -10.63 8.27 1.73
CA GLU A 16 -11.04 8.29 0.32
C GLU A 16 -12.49 8.78 0.15
N GLU A 17 -13.40 8.37 1.04
CA GLU A 17 -14.81 8.78 1.01
C GLU A 17 -14.97 10.29 1.17
N GLU A 18 -14.32 10.89 2.18
CA GLU A 18 -14.38 12.34 2.41
C GLU A 18 -13.66 13.10 1.28
N SER A 19 -12.49 12.63 0.86
CA SER A 19 -11.72 13.21 -0.23
C SER A 19 -12.52 13.26 -1.54
N ASN A 20 -13.27 12.20 -1.85
CA ASN A 20 -14.11 12.15 -3.06
C ASN A 20 -15.25 13.17 -3.00
N LEU A 21 -15.89 13.35 -1.84
CA LEU A 21 -16.96 14.34 -1.66
C LEU A 21 -16.43 15.77 -1.83
N ILE A 22 -15.29 16.05 -1.19
CA ILE A 22 -14.62 17.35 -1.29
C ILE A 22 -14.21 17.64 -2.74
N GLU A 23 -13.62 16.67 -3.43
CA GLU A 23 -13.22 16.83 -4.83
C GLU A 23 -14.43 17.03 -5.75
N GLN A 24 -15.52 16.29 -5.54
CA GLN A 24 -16.74 16.46 -6.32
C GLN A 24 -17.32 17.86 -6.15
N GLU A 25 -17.43 18.34 -4.91
CA GLU A 25 -17.96 19.67 -4.62
C GLU A 25 -17.04 20.77 -5.16
N HIS A 26 -15.73 20.61 -4.98
CA HIS A 26 -14.73 21.53 -5.50
C HIS A 26 -14.81 21.66 -7.02
N LEU A 27 -14.93 20.54 -7.75
CA LEU A 27 -15.09 20.56 -9.21
C LEU A 27 -16.44 21.15 -9.63
N ASN A 28 -17.53 20.85 -8.92
CA ASN A 28 -18.84 21.43 -9.23
C ASN A 28 -18.81 22.97 -9.17
N ARG A 29 -18.08 23.52 -8.21
CA ARG A 29 -18.03 24.97 -7.99
C ARG A 29 -16.94 25.67 -8.82
N PHE A 30 -15.73 25.14 -8.83
CA PHE A 30 -14.53 25.88 -9.25
C PHE A 30 -13.93 25.41 -10.58
N LYS A 31 -14.52 24.39 -11.23
CA LYS A 31 -14.03 23.92 -12.53
C LYS A 31 -13.98 25.04 -13.57
N GLY A 32 -12.79 25.25 -14.14
CA GLY A 32 -12.52 26.26 -15.16
C GLY A 32 -12.08 27.62 -14.63
N GLN A 33 -11.97 27.81 -13.32
CA GLN A 33 -11.31 28.99 -12.73
C GLN A 33 -9.79 28.75 -12.72
N GLN A 34 -9.02 29.67 -13.30
CA GLN A 34 -7.55 29.63 -13.24
C GLN A 34 -7.07 30.08 -11.86
N LEU A 35 -6.10 29.35 -11.32
CA LEU A 35 -5.33 29.75 -10.15
C LEU A 35 -4.50 31.00 -10.54
N GLN A 36 -4.45 32.02 -9.67
CA GLN A 36 -3.40 33.02 -9.78
C GLN A 36 -2.10 32.34 -9.36
N GLU A 37 -1.13 32.24 -10.28
CA GLU A 37 0.19 31.67 -10.07
C GLU A 37 1.05 32.56 -9.16
N ASN A 38 0.68 32.69 -7.89
CA ASN A 38 1.52 33.31 -6.87
C ASN A 38 2.05 32.19 -5.97
N PHE A 39 3.15 31.55 -6.40
CA PHE A 39 3.93 30.56 -5.64
C PHE A 39 4.74 31.20 -4.49
N ASP A 40 4.20 32.21 -3.82
CA ASP A 40 4.81 32.70 -2.61
C ASP A 40 4.29 31.86 -1.45
N MET A 41 5.19 31.04 -0.90
CA MET A 41 5.05 30.38 0.39
C MET A 41 5.08 31.43 1.51
N GLU A 42 4.16 32.40 1.44
CA GLU A 42 3.85 33.26 2.56
C GLU A 42 3.06 32.43 3.57
N VAL A 43 3.60 32.39 4.80
CA VAL A 43 2.92 31.88 5.98
C VAL A 43 1.53 32.52 6.04
N SER A 44 0.51 31.79 5.59
CA SER A 44 -0.86 32.28 5.53
C SER A 44 -1.29 32.67 6.94
N LYS A 45 -1.52 33.96 7.14
CA LYS A 45 -2.04 34.51 8.40
C LYS A 45 -3.32 33.74 8.78
N PRO A 46 -3.56 33.48 10.07
CA PRO A 46 -4.81 32.85 10.49
C PRO A 46 -5.99 33.65 9.93
N VAL A 47 -6.90 32.96 9.25
CA VAL A 47 -8.13 33.52 8.67
C VAL A 47 -9.11 33.81 9.82
N ASP A 48 -8.74 34.74 10.70
CA ASP A 48 -9.61 35.20 11.77
C ASP A 48 -10.50 36.30 11.17
N GLY A 49 -11.69 35.93 10.68
CA GLY A 49 -12.77 36.87 10.32
C GLY A 49 -13.13 37.04 8.82
N LYS A 50 -12.66 36.19 7.90
CA LYS A 50 -13.24 36.15 6.53
C LYS A 50 -14.35 35.11 6.47
N GLU A 51 -15.53 35.49 5.95
CA GLU A 51 -16.59 34.51 5.65
C GLU A 51 -16.13 33.53 4.57
N ALA A 52 -16.53 32.27 4.69
CA ALA A 52 -16.30 31.26 3.66
C ALA A 52 -17.11 31.62 2.41
N ILE A 53 -16.49 31.48 1.22
CA ILE A 53 -17.20 31.65 -0.05
C ILE A 53 -18.09 30.46 -0.36
N HIS A 54 -17.78 29.30 0.22
CA HIS A 54 -18.55 28.08 0.10
C HIS A 54 -18.21 27.13 1.24
N SER A 55 -19.21 26.35 1.69
CA SER A 55 -19.06 25.39 2.77
C SER A 55 -19.74 24.07 2.42
N LEU A 56 -19.09 22.96 2.73
CA LEU A 56 -19.60 21.60 2.59
C LEU A 56 -19.69 20.96 3.97
N LYS A 57 -20.88 20.45 4.31
CA LYS A 57 -21.07 19.67 5.54
C LYS A 57 -20.78 18.19 5.30
N LEU A 58 -19.85 17.64 6.08
CA LEU A 58 -19.56 16.21 6.13
C LEU A 58 -20.23 15.59 7.38
N SER A 59 -19.98 14.30 7.61
CA SER A 59 -20.64 13.54 8.68
C SER A 59 -20.27 14.01 10.10
N ARG A 60 -18.99 14.35 10.32
CA ARG A 60 -18.43 14.80 11.62
C ARG A 60 -17.61 16.08 11.52
N ASN A 61 -17.48 16.59 10.31
CA ASN A 61 -16.62 17.70 9.95
C ASN A 61 -17.37 18.62 8.97
N HIS A 62 -16.83 19.80 8.73
CA HIS A 62 -17.21 20.64 7.59
C HIS A 62 -15.97 21.19 6.90
N VAL A 63 -16.10 21.50 5.62
CA VAL A 63 -15.03 22.08 4.81
C VAL A 63 -15.47 23.44 4.34
N ASP A 64 -14.63 24.45 4.56
CA ASP A 64 -14.86 25.80 4.07
C ASP A 64 -13.81 26.15 3.01
N TRP A 65 -14.28 26.71 1.91
CA TRP A 65 -13.46 27.35 0.90
C TRP A 65 -13.50 28.86 1.16
N HIS A 66 -12.33 29.48 1.24
CA HIS A 66 -12.16 30.95 1.22
C HIS A 66 -11.70 31.44 -0.16
N SER A 67 -11.05 30.57 -0.94
CA SER A 67 -10.73 30.73 -2.36
C SER A 67 -10.68 29.35 -3.04
N VAL A 68 -10.22 29.28 -4.29
CA VAL A 68 -10.01 28.01 -5.01
C VAL A 68 -8.90 27.16 -4.33
N ASP A 69 -7.91 27.81 -3.74
CA ASP A 69 -6.70 27.21 -3.14
C ASP A 69 -6.64 27.32 -1.61
N GLU A 70 -7.48 28.16 -1.00
CA GLU A 70 -7.62 28.28 0.45
C GLU A 70 -8.82 27.46 0.93
N VAL A 71 -8.56 26.21 1.33
CA VAL A 71 -9.57 25.24 1.77
C VAL A 71 -9.23 24.74 3.17
N TYR A 72 -10.21 24.72 4.07
CA TYR A 72 -10.02 24.36 5.48
C TYR A 72 -11.03 23.33 5.95
N LEU A 73 -10.56 22.29 6.64
CA LEU A 73 -11.36 21.27 7.31
C LEU A 73 -11.53 21.62 8.79
N TYR A 74 -12.76 21.61 9.26
CA TYR A 74 -13.13 21.86 10.65
C TYR A 74 -13.81 20.63 11.23
N SER A 75 -13.45 20.26 12.46
CA SER A 75 -14.14 19.19 13.17
C SER A 75 -15.31 19.75 13.97
N ASP A 76 -16.49 19.14 13.82
CA ASP A 76 -17.67 19.50 14.60
C ASP A 76 -17.67 18.87 16.00
N ALA A 77 -16.70 17.99 16.27
CA ALA A 77 -16.58 17.35 17.57
C ALA A 77 -16.08 18.34 18.62
N THR A 78 -16.77 18.41 19.76
CA THR A 78 -16.28 19.10 20.97
C THR A 78 -15.05 18.34 21.48
N THR A 79 -13.85 18.73 21.03
CA THR A 79 -12.62 18.01 21.36
C THR A 79 -12.39 18.04 22.88
N SER A 80 -12.41 16.86 23.50
CA SER A 80 -12.09 16.71 24.91
C SER A 80 -10.65 17.18 25.18
N LYS A 81 -10.38 17.70 26.39
CA LYS A 81 -9.06 18.26 26.77
C LYS A 81 -7.90 17.27 26.55
N ILE A 82 -8.17 15.97 26.63
CA ILE A 82 -7.18 14.89 26.46
C ILE A 82 -6.86 14.70 24.97
N ALA A 83 -7.86 14.69 24.10
CA ALA A 83 -7.66 14.60 22.64
C ALA A 83 -6.79 15.76 22.12
N ARG A 84 -6.94 16.95 22.72
CA ARG A 84 -6.17 18.16 22.39
C ARG A 84 -4.66 18.04 22.66
N THR A 85 -4.26 17.21 23.63
CA THR A 85 -2.84 17.04 24.01
C THR A 85 -2.15 16.00 23.14
N VAL A 86 -2.87 14.95 22.75
CA VAL A 86 -2.33 13.87 21.89
C VAL A 86 -2.12 14.37 20.47
N THR A 87 -3.04 15.16 19.93
CA THR A 87 -2.90 15.77 18.60
C THR A 87 -1.77 16.82 18.55
N GLN A 88 -1.58 17.62 19.60
CA GLN A 88 -0.44 18.56 19.66
C GLN A 88 0.92 17.85 19.64
N LYS A 89 1.05 16.69 20.28
CA LYS A 89 2.30 15.90 20.26
C LYS A 89 2.59 15.24 18.92
N LEU A 90 1.58 15.07 18.07
CA LEU A 90 1.71 14.60 16.68
C LEU A 90 1.94 15.74 15.67
N GLY A 91 2.11 16.99 16.12
CA GLY A 91 2.34 18.13 15.23
C GLY A 91 1.07 18.87 14.78
N PHE A 92 -0.11 18.47 15.24
CA PHE A 92 -1.35 19.20 14.98
C PHE A 92 -1.43 20.44 15.88
N SER A 93 -0.86 21.55 15.39
CA SER A 93 -0.89 22.83 16.07
C SER A 93 -2.27 23.48 15.94
N LYS A 94 -3.07 23.41 17.01
CA LYS A 94 -4.14 24.37 17.34
C LYS A 94 -5.35 24.45 16.40
N ALA A 95 -6.04 23.34 16.15
CA ALA A 95 -7.42 23.38 15.63
C ALA A 95 -8.44 23.39 16.79
N SER A 96 -8.85 24.57 17.23
CA SER A 96 -10.11 24.75 17.98
C SER A 96 -10.85 26.04 17.60
N SER A 97 -10.37 26.78 16.61
CA SER A 97 -11.07 27.95 16.04
C SER A 97 -10.68 28.32 14.61
N SER A 98 -9.55 27.81 14.07
CA SER A 98 -8.99 28.27 12.78
C SER A 98 -9.00 27.24 11.63
N GLY A 99 -9.62 26.07 11.83
CA GLY A 99 -9.61 24.99 10.82
C GLY A 99 -8.23 24.39 10.56
N THR A 100 -8.19 23.26 9.86
CA THR A 100 -6.98 22.62 9.35
C THR A 100 -6.91 22.86 7.85
N ARG A 101 -5.87 23.52 7.35
CA ARG A 101 -5.73 23.77 5.91
C ARG A 101 -5.57 22.45 5.14
N LEU A 102 -6.18 22.39 3.96
CA LEU A 102 -6.09 21.28 3.03
C LEU A 102 -5.36 21.71 1.75
N HIS A 103 -4.61 20.78 1.16
CA HIS A 103 -3.97 20.92 -0.14
C HIS A 103 -4.59 19.98 -1.16
N ARG A 104 -4.86 20.49 -2.36
CA ARG A 104 -5.38 19.70 -3.48
C ARG A 104 -4.23 19.27 -4.39
N GLY A 105 -4.00 17.97 -4.49
CA GLY A 105 -2.88 17.42 -5.26
C GLY A 105 -1.63 17.23 -4.41
N TYR A 106 -0.60 16.64 -5.04
CA TYR A 106 0.68 16.37 -4.38
C TYR A 106 1.49 17.65 -4.17
N VAL A 107 2.40 17.61 -3.19
CA VAL A 107 3.30 18.74 -2.84
C VAL A 107 4.14 19.18 -4.02
N GLU A 108 4.64 18.19 -4.75
CA GLU A 108 5.58 18.34 -5.84
C GLU A 108 4.92 17.79 -7.10
N GLU A 109 5.08 18.51 -8.20
CA GLU A 109 4.65 18.00 -9.50
C GLU A 109 5.51 16.80 -9.88
N ALA A 110 4.85 15.72 -10.28
CA ALA A 110 5.54 14.56 -10.79
C ALA A 110 6.25 14.92 -12.10
N THR A 111 7.55 14.66 -12.13
CA THR A 111 8.41 14.76 -13.30
C THR A 111 8.44 13.43 -14.06
N LEU A 112 8.96 13.42 -15.29
CA LEU A 112 9.13 12.17 -16.05
C LEU A 112 10.22 11.26 -15.46
N GLU A 113 11.04 11.85 -14.60
CA GLU A 113 12.11 11.23 -13.84
C GLU A 113 11.59 10.50 -12.59
N ASP A 114 10.38 10.82 -12.10
CA ASP A 114 9.70 10.18 -10.96
C ASP A 114 9.13 8.81 -11.32
N LYS A 115 9.99 7.94 -11.85
CA LYS A 115 9.70 6.55 -12.19
C LYS A 115 10.53 5.60 -11.33
N PRO A 116 10.03 4.39 -11.06
CA PRO A 116 10.84 3.34 -10.46
C PRO A 116 12.15 3.15 -11.24
N PRO A 117 13.26 2.76 -10.58
CA PRO A 117 14.51 2.50 -11.27
C PRO A 117 14.30 1.45 -12.36
N GLN A 118 15.01 1.56 -13.47
CA GLN A 118 14.88 0.60 -14.56
C GLN A 118 15.37 -0.78 -14.09
N THR A 119 14.48 -1.77 -14.08
CA THR A 119 14.83 -3.16 -13.76
C THR A 119 15.85 -3.68 -14.77
N SER A 120 17.02 -4.05 -14.27
CA SER A 120 18.12 -4.62 -15.06
C SER A 120 18.11 -6.15 -15.06
N HIS A 121 17.63 -6.77 -13.98
CA HIS A 121 17.61 -8.22 -13.79
C HIS A 121 16.35 -8.63 -13.03
N ILE A 122 15.85 -9.83 -13.33
CA ILE A 122 14.72 -10.45 -12.63
C ILE A 122 15.22 -11.74 -11.98
N VAL A 123 14.88 -11.93 -10.71
CA VAL A 123 15.19 -13.13 -9.92
C VAL A 123 13.88 -13.77 -9.47
N PHE A 124 13.64 -14.98 -9.94
CA PHE A 124 12.52 -15.80 -9.48
C PHE A 124 12.92 -16.55 -8.21
N VAL A 125 12.21 -16.27 -7.12
CA VAL A 125 12.39 -16.98 -5.85
C VAL A 125 11.36 -18.09 -5.79
N VAL A 126 11.83 -19.32 -6.00
CA VAL A 126 11.00 -20.53 -6.02
C VAL A 126 11.25 -21.30 -4.73
N HIS A 127 10.19 -21.76 -4.08
CA HIS A 127 10.36 -22.60 -2.90
C HIS A 127 10.61 -24.08 -3.23
N GLY A 128 11.32 -24.77 -2.35
CA GLY A 128 11.53 -26.22 -2.43
C GLY A 128 10.28 -27.06 -2.13
N ILE A 129 10.46 -28.37 -2.13
CA ILE A 129 9.48 -29.36 -1.63
C ILE A 129 9.28 -29.17 -0.11
N GLY A 130 8.05 -29.32 0.40
CA GLY A 130 7.76 -29.25 1.85
C GLY A 130 7.22 -27.92 2.40
N GLN A 131 7.00 -26.88 1.57
CA GLN A 131 6.59 -25.55 2.07
C GLN A 131 5.09 -25.43 2.48
N LYS A 132 4.35 -26.55 2.63
CA LYS A 132 2.89 -26.52 2.86
C LYS A 132 2.48 -26.00 4.25
N MET A 133 3.41 -25.96 5.21
CA MET A 133 3.10 -25.59 6.60
C MET A 133 3.01 -24.09 6.87
N ASP A 134 3.39 -23.23 5.92
CA ASP A 134 3.38 -21.78 6.13
C ASP A 134 3.10 -21.04 4.81
N GLN A 135 1.81 -20.93 4.49
CA GLN A 135 1.32 -20.16 3.34
C GLN A 135 1.80 -18.70 3.48
N GLY A 136 2.46 -18.17 2.46
CA GLY A 136 3.04 -16.82 2.50
C GLY A 136 4.52 -16.74 2.89
N ARG A 137 5.17 -17.85 3.31
CA ARG A 137 6.63 -17.84 3.53
C ARG A 137 7.42 -17.43 2.30
N ILE A 138 6.98 -17.82 1.12
CA ILE A 138 7.67 -17.46 -0.13
C ILE A 138 7.71 -15.94 -0.32
N ILE A 139 6.64 -15.22 0.05
CA ILE A 139 6.58 -13.76 0.00
C ILE A 139 7.59 -13.17 0.98
N LYS A 140 7.57 -13.62 2.23
CA LYS A 140 8.50 -13.16 3.28
C LYS A 140 9.97 -13.44 2.93
N ASN A 141 10.26 -14.64 2.44
CA ASN A 141 11.61 -15.03 2.05
C ASN A 141 12.10 -14.22 0.84
N THR A 142 11.22 -13.98 -0.14
CA THR A 142 11.52 -13.13 -1.29
C THR A 142 11.82 -11.69 -0.86
N ALA A 143 11.03 -11.14 0.06
CA ALA A 143 11.29 -9.82 0.63
C ALA A 143 12.65 -9.78 1.35
N MET A 144 12.96 -10.78 2.18
CA MET A 144 14.24 -10.87 2.89
C MET A 144 15.44 -10.99 1.92
N MET A 145 15.31 -11.76 0.84
CA MET A 145 16.35 -11.83 -0.21
C MET A 145 16.53 -10.49 -0.89
N ARG A 146 15.42 -9.82 -1.26
CA ARG A 146 15.44 -8.49 -1.87
C ARG A 146 16.17 -7.47 -1.01
N ASP A 147 15.84 -7.41 0.29
CA ASP A 147 16.47 -6.47 1.22
C ASP A 147 17.94 -6.77 1.44
N THR A 148 18.31 -8.06 1.48
CA THR A 148 19.72 -8.47 1.59
C THR A 148 20.49 -8.09 0.33
N ALA A 149 19.92 -8.33 -0.85
CA ALA A 149 20.53 -7.98 -2.12
C ALA A 149 20.74 -6.46 -2.25
N ARG A 150 19.76 -5.64 -1.87
CA ARG A 150 19.91 -4.16 -1.84
C ARG A 150 21.07 -3.71 -0.94
N LYS A 151 21.19 -4.28 0.26
CA LYS A 151 22.31 -3.95 1.17
C LYS A 151 23.68 -4.32 0.58
N VAL A 152 23.76 -5.41 -0.19
CA VAL A 152 24.98 -5.82 -0.89
C VAL A 152 25.26 -4.89 -2.07
N GLU A 153 24.24 -4.53 -2.83
CA GLU A 153 24.30 -3.58 -3.94
C GLU A 153 24.82 -2.22 -3.48
N GLU A 154 24.21 -1.62 -2.46
CA GLU A 154 24.62 -0.34 -1.88
C GLU A 154 26.07 -0.36 -1.36
N LYS A 155 26.51 -1.50 -0.80
CA LYS A 155 27.84 -1.61 -0.19
C LYS A 155 28.96 -1.85 -1.19
N TYR A 156 28.72 -2.66 -2.22
CA TYR A 156 29.80 -3.14 -3.12
C TYR A 156 29.62 -2.73 -4.58
N PHE A 157 28.42 -2.31 -4.98
CA PHE A 157 28.04 -2.04 -6.37
C PHE A 157 27.33 -0.69 -6.54
N SER A 158 27.50 0.25 -5.62
CA SER A 158 26.83 1.57 -5.64
C SER A 158 27.12 2.42 -6.88
N ASN A 159 28.18 2.09 -7.61
CA ASN A 159 28.57 2.71 -8.87
C ASN A 159 27.95 2.05 -10.11
N LEU A 160 27.22 0.93 -9.95
CA LEU A 160 26.50 0.26 -11.03
C LEU A 160 25.01 0.60 -10.91
N ALA A 161 24.41 1.08 -12.00
CA ALA A 161 22.97 1.34 -12.05
C ALA A 161 22.20 0.02 -12.28
N THR A 162 22.23 -0.89 -11.31
CA THR A 162 21.67 -2.25 -11.46
C THR A 162 20.51 -2.52 -10.52
N HIS A 163 19.26 -2.22 -10.93
CA HIS A 163 18.12 -2.65 -10.14
C HIS A 163 17.78 -4.12 -10.40
N VAL A 164 17.82 -4.95 -9.34
CA VAL A 164 17.36 -6.35 -9.38
C VAL A 164 15.95 -6.46 -8.77
N GLU A 165 15.03 -7.08 -9.49
CA GLU A 165 13.66 -7.33 -9.03
C GLU A 165 13.46 -8.80 -8.63
N PHE A 166 12.86 -9.04 -7.47
CA PHE A 166 12.67 -10.38 -6.91
C PHE A 166 11.19 -10.74 -6.89
N LEU A 167 10.82 -11.79 -7.61
CA LEU A 167 9.43 -12.24 -7.76
C LEU A 167 9.22 -13.58 -7.05
N PRO A 168 8.27 -13.66 -6.10
CA PRO A 168 7.94 -14.92 -5.46
C PRO A 168 7.19 -15.81 -6.45
N VAL A 169 7.61 -17.06 -6.58
CA VAL A 169 6.95 -18.06 -7.42
C VAL A 169 6.42 -19.18 -6.54
N GLU A 170 5.10 -19.23 -6.43
CA GLU A 170 4.38 -20.38 -5.89
C GLU A 170 4.02 -21.30 -7.05
N TRP A 171 4.79 -22.37 -7.21
CA TRP A 171 4.68 -23.27 -8.36
C TRP A 171 3.71 -24.44 -8.13
N ARG A 172 3.21 -24.59 -6.90
CA ARG A 172 2.20 -25.60 -6.55
C ARG A 172 0.89 -24.92 -6.22
N SER A 173 -0.20 -25.44 -6.77
CA SER A 173 -1.54 -25.18 -6.28
C SER A 173 -1.91 -26.21 -5.21
N LYS A 174 -2.70 -25.83 -4.19
CA LYS A 174 -3.25 -26.79 -3.22
C LYS A 174 -4.14 -27.79 -3.99
N LEU A 175 -3.77 -29.07 -3.99
CA LEU A 175 -4.63 -30.12 -4.51
C LEU A 175 -5.83 -30.28 -3.56
N THR A 176 -7.00 -29.83 -3.98
CA THR A 176 -8.26 -29.99 -3.25
C THR A 176 -8.87 -31.35 -3.57
N LEU A 177 -8.54 -32.36 -2.79
CA LEU A 177 -9.19 -33.67 -2.88
C LEU A 177 -10.42 -33.70 -1.96
N ASP A 178 -11.58 -33.97 -2.54
CA ASP A 178 -12.83 -34.33 -1.87
C ASP A 178 -13.46 -33.32 -0.90
N GLY A 179 -13.35 -32.01 -1.19
CA GLY A 179 -14.15 -30.97 -0.52
C GLY A 179 -14.11 -31.03 1.01
N ASP A 180 -12.90 -31.16 1.57
CA ASP A 180 -12.62 -31.24 3.02
C ASP A 180 -13.17 -32.49 3.74
N THR A 181 -13.74 -33.47 3.02
CA THR A 181 -14.21 -34.76 3.58
C THR A 181 -13.09 -35.50 4.30
N VAL A 182 -11.87 -35.49 3.73
CA VAL A 182 -10.74 -36.17 4.36
C VAL A 182 -10.27 -35.44 5.62
N ASP A 183 -10.43 -34.11 5.69
CA ASP A 183 -10.03 -33.31 6.84
C ASP A 183 -11.02 -33.44 8.01
N SER A 184 -12.31 -33.68 7.70
CA SER A 184 -13.36 -33.95 8.69
C SER A 184 -13.27 -35.35 9.31
N ILE A 185 -12.75 -36.34 8.58
CA ILE A 185 -12.55 -37.71 9.10
C ILE A 185 -11.16 -37.94 9.71
N THR A 186 -10.21 -37.03 9.51
CA THR A 186 -8.84 -37.16 10.07
C THR A 186 -8.86 -36.83 11.57
N PRO A 187 -8.52 -37.78 12.46
CA PRO A 187 -8.44 -37.51 13.89
C PRO A 187 -7.38 -36.43 14.19
N ASP A 188 -7.68 -35.51 15.11
CA ASP A 188 -6.83 -34.35 15.40
C ASP A 188 -5.38 -34.73 15.77
N LYS A 189 -5.20 -35.89 16.43
CA LYS A 189 -3.88 -36.40 16.84
C LYS A 189 -2.97 -36.81 15.67
N VAL A 190 -3.53 -37.09 14.49
CA VAL A 190 -2.77 -37.52 13.30
C VAL A 190 -2.79 -36.50 12.18
N ARG A 191 -3.53 -35.39 12.33
CA ARG A 191 -3.63 -34.32 11.33
C ARG A 191 -2.26 -33.73 10.99
N GLY A 192 -1.45 -33.39 11.99
CA GLY A 192 -0.09 -32.86 11.77
C GLY A 192 0.87 -33.84 11.06
N LEU A 193 0.79 -35.14 11.37
CA LEU A 193 1.58 -36.17 10.68
C LEU A 193 1.15 -36.29 9.21
N ARG A 194 -0.15 -36.28 8.96
CA ARG A 194 -0.75 -36.32 7.62
C ARG A 194 -0.37 -35.09 6.79
N ASP A 195 -0.40 -33.90 7.39
CA ASP A 195 0.01 -32.66 6.72
C ASP A 195 1.50 -32.71 6.33
N MET A 196 2.35 -33.23 7.21
CA MET A 196 3.77 -33.43 6.93
C MET A 196 3.99 -34.44 5.78
N LEU A 197 3.29 -35.58 5.79
CA LEU A 197 3.39 -36.58 4.71
C LEU A 197 2.85 -36.04 3.37
N ASN A 198 1.71 -35.36 3.39
CA ASN A 198 1.10 -34.78 2.19
C ASN A 198 1.85 -33.55 1.66
N SER A 199 2.72 -32.93 2.46
CA SER A 199 3.53 -31.78 2.03
C SER A 199 4.87 -32.15 1.43
N SER A 200 5.37 -33.36 1.72
CA SER A 200 6.76 -33.75 1.43
C SER A 200 6.90 -35.18 0.90
N ALA A 201 6.23 -36.16 1.53
CA ALA A 201 6.44 -37.58 1.22
C ALA A 201 5.79 -37.98 -0.11
N MET A 202 4.60 -37.46 -0.43
CA MET A 202 3.94 -37.71 -1.71
C MET A 202 4.79 -37.21 -2.88
N ASP A 203 5.34 -36.00 -2.77
CA ASP A 203 6.22 -35.43 -3.78
C ASP A 203 7.49 -36.27 -3.97
N ILE A 204 8.14 -36.69 -2.87
CA ILE A 204 9.30 -37.58 -2.93
C ILE A 204 8.94 -38.88 -3.65
N MET A 205 7.80 -39.50 -3.33
CA MET A 205 7.35 -40.73 -4.01
C MET A 205 7.14 -40.53 -5.51
N TYR A 206 6.54 -39.42 -5.95
CA TYR A 206 6.37 -39.13 -7.37
C TYR A 206 7.71 -38.87 -8.08
N TYR A 207 8.63 -38.09 -7.50
CA TYR A 207 9.95 -37.81 -8.08
C TYR A 207 10.87 -39.05 -8.13
N THR A 208 10.74 -39.94 -7.14
CA THR A 208 11.53 -41.17 -7.05
C THR A 208 10.91 -42.33 -7.83
N SER A 209 9.63 -42.27 -8.17
CA SER A 209 8.93 -43.34 -8.92
C SER A 209 9.44 -43.42 -10.36
N PRO A 210 9.93 -44.58 -10.81
CA PRO A 210 10.36 -44.78 -12.20
C PRO A 210 9.25 -44.57 -13.23
N LEU A 211 7.98 -44.75 -12.85
CA LEU A 211 6.82 -44.60 -13.72
C LEU A 211 6.41 -43.14 -13.95
N TYR A 212 6.51 -42.30 -12.92
CA TYR A 212 6.04 -40.90 -12.98
C TYR A 212 7.16 -39.88 -13.20
N ARG A 213 8.43 -40.29 -13.05
CA ARG A 213 9.61 -39.44 -13.30
C ARG A 213 9.63 -38.90 -14.73
N ASP A 214 9.34 -39.74 -15.71
CA ASP A 214 9.48 -39.38 -17.12
C ASP A 214 8.43 -38.33 -17.54
N GLU A 215 7.20 -38.43 -17.02
CA GLU A 215 6.14 -37.43 -17.28
C GLU A 215 6.45 -36.06 -16.66
N VAL A 216 6.98 -36.03 -15.43
CA VAL A 216 7.38 -34.79 -14.75
C VAL A 216 8.56 -34.12 -15.48
N SER A 217 9.49 -34.91 -15.99
CA SER A 217 10.65 -34.42 -16.76
C SER A 217 10.23 -33.80 -18.09
N VAL A 218 9.24 -34.40 -18.77
CA VAL A 218 8.68 -33.87 -20.03
C VAL A 218 7.91 -32.57 -19.79
N PHE A 219 7.20 -32.42 -18.68
CA PHE A 219 6.50 -31.17 -18.36
C PHE A 219 7.45 -30.02 -18.02
N LEU A 220 8.57 -30.29 -17.34
CA LEU A 220 9.58 -29.28 -17.00
C LEU A 220 10.42 -28.83 -18.21
N CYS A 221 10.66 -29.73 -19.17
CA CYS A 221 11.44 -29.42 -20.38
C CYS A 221 10.64 -28.74 -21.50
N ASN A 222 9.31 -28.65 -21.40
CA ASN A 222 8.46 -28.02 -22.41
C ASN A 222 8.15 -26.53 -22.14
N PHE A 223 8.87 -25.88 -21.22
CA PHE A 223 8.96 -24.42 -21.17
C PHE A 223 10.05 -23.94 -22.15
N HIS A 224 9.74 -23.97 -23.44
CA HIS A 224 10.48 -23.25 -24.48
C HIS A 224 9.50 -22.52 -25.40
#